data_AF-A0A655CGL3-F1
#
_entry.id   AF-A0A655CGL3-F1
#
_cell.length_a   1.000
_cell.length_b   1.000
_cell.length_c   1.000
_cell.angle_alpha   90.00
_cell.angle_beta   90.00
_cell.angle_gamma   90.00
#
_symmetry.space_group_name_H-M   'P 1'
#
loop_
_entity.id
_entity.type
_entity.pdbx_description
1 polymer ?
#
loop_
_entity_poly.entity_id
_entity_poly.type
_entity_poly.pdbx_seq_one_letter_code
_entity_poly.pdbx_strand_id
1 'polypeptide(L)' 'MAQLDEGGILVLPVGDEQQFLKRVRRRGGEFIIDTVEAVRFVPLVKGELA' A
#
# COMPACT_ATOMS: atom_id res chain seq x y z
N MET A 1 14.79 -0.74 -1.57
CA MET A 1 13.36 -0.59 -1.21
C MET A 1 13.33 0.13 0.14
N ALA A 2 13.18 1.46 0.18
CA ALA A 2 13.58 2.18 1.40
C ALA A 2 12.87 3.51 1.71
N GLN A 3 11.82 3.90 0.99
CA GLN A 3 11.14 5.20 1.27
C GLN A 3 10.27 5.18 2.53
N LEU A 4 9.94 4.00 3.06
CA LEU A 4 9.21 3.90 4.31
C LEU A 4 10.22 3.75 5.46
N ASP A 5 10.34 4.80 6.27
CA ASP A 5 11.22 4.80 7.44
C ASP A 5 10.75 3.83 8.53
N GLU A 6 11.64 3.50 9.45
CA GLU A 6 11.34 2.67 10.62
C GLU A 6 10.19 3.29 11.45
N GLY A 7 9.20 2.49 11.83
CA GLY A 7 7.97 2.96 12.45
C GLY A 7 6.96 3.60 11.49
N GLY A 8 7.33 3.81 10.22
CA GLY A 8 6.49 4.38 9.18
C GLY A 8 5.29 3.51 8.82
N ILE A 9 4.23 4.17 8.33
CA ILE A 9 2.98 3.54 7.92
C ILE A 9 2.66 3.94 6.47
N LEU A 10 2.49 2.96 5.60
CA LEU A 10 1.99 3.14 4.25
C LEU A 10 0.56 2.58 4.16
N VAL A 11 -0.37 3.37 3.63
CA VAL A 11 -1.75 2.95 3.39
C VAL A 11 -2.05 3.11 1.91
N LEU A 12 -2.50 2.03 1.26
CA LEU A 12 -2.77 2.02 -0.17
C LEU A 12 -3.85 0.98 -0.53
N PRO A 13 -4.66 1.23 -1.58
CA PRO A 13 -5.52 0.21 -2.16
C PRO A 13 -4.67 -0.82 -2.92
N VAL A 14 -4.99 -2.11 -2.75
CA VAL A 14 -4.32 -3.20 -3.45
C VAL A 14 -5.36 -4.14 -4.05
N GLY A 15 -5.19 -4.47 -5.33
CA GLY A 15 -6.05 -5.34 -6.12
C GLY A 15 -6.49 -4.66 -7.42
N ASP A 16 -7.09 -5.45 -8.31
CA ASP A 16 -7.63 -4.97 -9.59
C ASP A 16 -9.16 -4.89 -9.50
N GLU A 17 -9.88 -5.98 -9.78
CA GLU A 17 -11.35 -6.04 -9.72
C GLU A 17 -11.89 -6.00 -8.28
N GLN A 18 -11.24 -6.72 -7.37
CA GLN A 18 -11.52 -6.70 -5.94
C GLN A 18 -10.35 -6.04 -5.23
N GLN A 19 -10.58 -4.86 -4.68
CA GLN A 19 -9.55 -4.08 -4.01
C GLN A 19 -9.78 -4.04 -2.50
N PHE A 20 -8.69 -4.03 -1.76
CA PHE A 20 -8.71 -3.83 -0.32
C PHE A 20 -7.72 -2.76 0.09
N LEU A 21 -8.11 -1.97 1.09
CA LEU A 21 -7.20 -1.04 1.74
C LEU A 21 -6.21 -1.83 2.61
N LYS A 22 -4.92 -1.72 2.29
CA LYS A 22 -3.86 -2.35 3.05
C LYS A 22 -3.13 -1.31 3.89
N ARG A 23 -2.76 -1.69 5.10
CA ARG A 23 -1.87 -0.92 5.97
C ARG A 23 -0.57 -1.68 6.15
N VAL A 24 0.53 -1.10 5.68
CA VAL A 24 1.89 -1.66 5.82
C VAL A 24 2.63 -0.85 6.87
N ARG A 25 3.19 -1.53 7.87
CA ARG A 25 3.97 -0.92 8.96
C ARG A 25 5.38 -1.48 8.95
N ARG A 26 6.39 -0.61 8.99
CA ARG A 26 7.78 -1.04 9.15
C ARG A 26 8.13 -1.11 10.63
N ARG A 27 8.53 -2.29 11.12
CA ARG A 27 8.93 -2.51 12.51
C ARG A 27 10.09 -3.50 12.58
N GLY A 28 11.20 -3.10 13.20
CA GLY A 28 12.38 -3.94 13.37
C GLY A 28 12.99 -4.39 12.04
N GLY A 29 12.87 -3.59 10.99
CA GLY A 29 13.28 -3.98 9.63
C GLY A 29 12.32 -4.91 8.90
N GLU A 30 11.24 -5.36 9.55
CA GLU A 30 10.19 -6.16 8.92
C GLU A 30 9.02 -5.28 8.47
N PHE A 31 8.26 -5.78 7.48
CA PHE A 31 7.02 -5.16 7.02
C PHE A 31 5.83 -6.00 7.46
N ILE A 32 4.98 -5.42 8.32
CA ILE A 32 3.74 -6.04 8.80
C ILE A 32 2.58 -5.47 7.99
N ILE A 33 1.80 -6.34 7.36
CA ILE A 33 0.71 -5.96 6.44
C ILE A 33 -0.64 -6.39 7.02
N ASP A 34 -1.52 -5.43 7.22
CA ASP A 34 -2.91 -5.66 7.63
C ASP A 34 -3.88 -5.34 6.48
N THR A 35 -5.00 -6.06 6.42
CA THR A 35 -6.15 -5.70 5.56
C THR A 35 -7.18 -4.97 6.39
N VAL A 36 -7.60 -3.79 5.93
CA VAL A 36 -8.57 -2.95 6.66
C VAL A 36 -9.99 -3.23 6.17
N GLU A 37 -10.29 -2.93 4.91
CA GLU A 37 -11.63 -3.07 4.33
C GLU A 37 -11.58 -3.20 2.80
N ALA A 38 -12.69 -3.60 2.20
CA ALA A 38 -12.85 -3.58 0.74
C ALA A 38 -13.10 -2.13 0.26
N VAL A 39 -12.45 -1.74 -0.84
CA VAL A 39 -12.52 -0.39 -1.40
C VAL A 39 -12.60 -0.41 -2.92
N ARG A 40 -12.76 0.76 -3.56
CA ARG A 40 -12.75 0.88 -5.02
C ARG A 40 -12.12 2.20 -5.46
N PHE A 41 -10.84 2.15 -5.78
CA PHE A 41 -10.05 3.27 -6.31
C PHE A 41 -9.86 3.13 -7.82
N VAL A 42 -9.61 4.25 -8.48
CA VAL A 42 -9.12 4.25 -9.87
C VAL A 42 -7.75 3.57 -9.97
N PRO A 43 -7.39 2.97 -11.12
CA PRO A 43 -6.10 2.31 -11.28
C PRO A 43 -4.92 3.26 -11.04
N LEU A 44 -3.90 2.78 -10.33
CA LEU A 44 -2.61 3.48 -10.26
C LEU A 44 -1.88 3.25 -11.59
N VAL A 45 -1.95 4.24 -12.48
CA VAL A 45 -1.28 4.19 -13.78
C VAL A 45 0.23 4.35 -13.55
N LYS A 46 1.02 3.33 -13.89
CA LYS A 46 2.48 3.46 -13.97
C LYS A 46 2.78 4.40 -15.14
N GLY A 47 3.32 5.58 -14.85
CA GLY A 47 3.47 6.62 -15.87
C GLY A 47 4.44 6.24 -16.99
N GLU A 48 4.12 6.68 -18.21
CA GLU A 48 5.05 7.47 -19.01
C GLU A 48 4.76 8.95 -18.66
N LEU A 49 5.79 9.78 -18.54
CA LEU A 49 5.60 11.22 -18.40
C LEU A 49 4.91 11.71 -19.68
N ALA A 50 3.66 12.13 -19.57
CA ALA A 50 2.90 12.70 -20.69
C ALA A 50 3.49 14.03 -21.17
#